data_AF-A0A7S1B5Z6-F1
#
_entry.id   AF-A0A7S1B5Z6-F1
#
_cell.length_a   1.000
_cell.length_b   1.000
_cell.length_c   1.000
_cell.angle_alpha   90.00
_cell.angle_beta   90.00
_cell.angle_gamma   90.00
#
_symmetry.space_group_name_H-M   'P 1'
#
loop_
_entity.id
_entity.type
_entity.pdbx_description
1 polymer ?
#
loop_
_entity_poly.entity_id
_entity_poly.type
_entity_poly.pdbx_seq_one_letter_code
_entity_poly.pdbx_strand_id
1 'polypeptide(L)'
;MRLALGARLRSDSRSFFVFCVLCRLRMDNAFRYDHVRGGLCSEEEYPYTASKGTCQKTFFHDSCENVEATQVSGFEDVDPQSTPALMEALLMQPVAVAIEADEVRFRLVRTWNVSLCEH
;
A
#
# COMPACT_ATOMS: atom_id res chain seq x y z
N MET A 1 -7.21 -11.21 11.92
CA MET A 1 -6.71 -10.07 11.11
C MET A 1 -5.51 -10.54 10.31
N ARG A 2 -5.48 -10.35 8.99
CA ARG A 2 -4.26 -10.52 8.18
C ARG A 2 -3.61 -9.15 8.08
N LEU A 3 -2.42 -9.01 8.65
CA LEU A 3 -1.90 -7.71 9.08
C LEU A 3 -0.85 -7.11 8.14
N ALA A 4 -0.31 -7.89 7.21
CA ALA A 4 0.82 -7.47 6.39
C ALA A 4 0.76 -8.14 5.01
N LEU A 5 0.94 -7.35 3.96
CA LEU A 5 0.94 -7.79 2.58
C LEU A 5 2.16 -7.23 1.85
N GLY A 6 3.00 -8.11 1.32
CA GLY A 6 4.13 -7.74 0.47
C GLY A 6 3.72 -7.77 -1.00
N ALA A 7 3.95 -6.69 -1.74
CA ALA A 7 3.79 -6.65 -3.20
C ALA A 7 5.16 -6.61 -3.89
N ARG A 8 5.46 -7.60 -4.72
CA ARG A 8 6.72 -7.64 -5.47
C ARG A 8 6.57 -6.85 -6.77
N LEU A 9 7.22 -5.68 -6.84
CA LEU A 9 7.27 -4.86 -8.05
C LEU A 9 8.26 -5.45 -9.07
N ARG A 10 8.08 -5.12 -10.35
CA ARG A 10 8.98 -5.54 -11.42
C ARG A 10 10.36 -4.87 -11.28
N SER A 11 11.28 -5.56 -10.61
CA SER A 11 12.76 -5.49 -10.57
C SER A 11 13.53 -4.16 -10.47
N ASP A 12 12.95 -2.96 -10.61
CA ASP A 12 13.77 -1.72 -10.62
C ASP A 12 13.17 -0.47 -9.95
N SER A 13 12.18 -0.64 -9.08
CA SER A 13 11.45 0.49 -8.48
C SER A 13 11.71 0.61 -6.98
N ARG A 14 12.66 1.48 -6.63
CA ARG A 14 12.73 2.07 -5.29
C ARG A 14 11.53 2.98 -5.11
N SER A 15 10.74 2.71 -4.07
CA SER A 15 9.79 3.65 -3.45
C SER A 15 8.43 3.83 -4.15
N PHE A 16 7.50 2.89 -3.92
CA PHE A 16 6.06 3.21 -3.92
C PHE A 16 5.44 2.74 -2.60
N PHE A 17 5.19 3.70 -1.70
CA PHE A 17 4.44 3.48 -0.46
C PHE A 17 2.98 3.87 -0.69
N VAL A 18 2.10 2.90 -0.90
CA VAL A 18 0.65 3.16 -0.93
C VAL A 18 0.13 3.03 0.51
N PHE A 19 0.02 4.15 1.22
CA PHE A 19 -0.68 4.23 2.51
C PHE A 19 -2.15 4.57 2.25
N CYS A 20 -3.08 3.67 2.58
CA CYS A 20 -4.52 3.95 2.57
C CYS A 20 -5.07 3.82 3.99
N VAL A 21 -5.16 4.96 4.69
CA VAL A 21 -5.74 5.04 6.05
C VAL A 21 -7.26 5.30 5.99
N LEU A 22 -7.83 5.58 4.82
CA LEU A 22 -9.23 6.00 4.69
C LEU A 22 -9.92 5.37 3.46
N CYS A 23 -10.02 4.05 3.42
CA CYS A 23 -11.15 3.39 2.76
C CYS A 23 -11.32 1.96 3.25
N ARG A 24 -12.55 1.43 3.19
CA ARG A 24 -12.91 0.03 3.45
C ARG A 24 -12.30 -0.97 2.44
N LEU A 25 -11.10 -0.70 1.93
CA LEU A 25 -10.44 -1.43 0.87
C LEU A 25 -9.18 -2.07 1.46
N ARG A 26 -9.18 -3.40 1.44
CA ARG A 26 -8.03 -4.23 1.76
C ARG A 26 -6.94 -4.04 0.70
N MET A 27 -5.67 -3.94 1.10
CA MET A 27 -4.55 -3.71 0.19
C MET A 27 -4.42 -4.80 -0.89
N ASP A 28 -4.86 -6.03 -0.62
CA ASP A 28 -4.91 -7.12 -1.61
C ASP A 28 -5.73 -6.74 -2.84
N ASN A 29 -6.81 -5.97 -2.67
CA ASN A 29 -7.65 -5.54 -3.79
C ASN A 29 -6.94 -4.50 -4.64
N ALA A 30 -6.15 -3.62 -4.03
CA ALA A 30 -5.37 -2.62 -4.74
C ALA A 30 -4.25 -3.28 -5.55
N PHE A 31 -3.48 -4.19 -4.95
CA PHE A 31 -2.44 -4.93 -5.66
C PHE A 31 -3.00 -5.84 -6.75
N ARG A 32 -4.16 -6.48 -6.53
CA ARG A 32 -4.85 -7.24 -7.58
C ARG A 32 -5.28 -6.35 -8.74
N TYR A 33 -5.80 -5.16 -8.45
CA TYR A 33 -6.18 -4.20 -9.49
C TYR A 33 -4.96 -3.83 -10.34
N ASP A 34 -3.85 -3.44 -9.69
CA ASP A 34 -2.62 -3.08 -10.39
C ASP A 34 -2.02 -4.25 -11.20
N HIS A 35 -1.98 -5.46 -10.62
CA HIS A 35 -1.51 -6.66 -11.30
C HIS A 35 -2.26 -6.92 -12.61
N VAL A 36 -3.60 -6.82 -12.58
CA VAL A 36 -4.47 -7.01 -13.76
C VAL A 36 -4.36 -5.85 -14.75
N ARG A 37 -4.12 -4.63 -14.25
CA ARG A 37 -4.05 -3.39 -15.04
C ARG A 37 -2.71 -3.16 -15.72
N GLY A 38 -1.65 -3.79 -15.23
CA GLY A 38 -0.33 -3.65 -15.84
C GLY A 38 0.47 -2.43 -15.38
N GLY A 39 0.10 -1.82 -14.25
CA GLY A 39 0.77 -0.64 -13.72
C GLY A 39 -0.17 0.48 -13.26
N LEU A 40 0.45 1.49 -12.66
CA LEU A 40 -0.19 2.71 -12.14
C LEU A 40 0.32 3.94 -12.89
N CYS A 41 -0.53 4.96 -12.95
CA CYS A 41 -0.16 6.27 -13.51
C CYS A 41 0.54 7.15 -12.46
N SER A 42 1.25 8.16 -12.94
CA SER A 42 1.93 9.13 -12.09
C SER A 42 0.92 9.98 -11.30
N GLU A 43 1.35 10.55 -10.16
CA GLU A 43 0.53 11.49 -9.38
C GLU A 43 0.23 12.78 -10.18
N GLU A 44 1.10 13.13 -11.15
CA GLU A 44 0.89 14.28 -12.02
C GLU A 44 -0.27 14.04 -13.02
N GLU A 45 -0.36 12.83 -13.58
CA GLU A 45 -1.42 12.44 -14.52
C GLU A 45 -2.73 12.02 -13.82
N TYR A 46 -2.64 11.53 -12.58
CA TYR A 46 -3.79 11.16 -11.76
C TYR A 46 -3.70 11.79 -10.35
N PRO A 47 -3.95 13.11 -10.23
CA PRO A 47 -3.75 13.82 -8.97
C PRO A 47 -4.78 13.45 -7.90
N TYR A 48 -4.33 13.38 -6.65
CA TYR A 48 -5.19 13.13 -5.51
C TYR A 48 -6.11 14.32 -5.19
N THR A 49 -7.42 14.10 -5.30
CA THR A 49 -8.46 15.14 -5.10
C THR A 49 -9.15 15.07 -3.72
N ALA A 50 -8.67 14.21 -2.82
CA ALA A 50 -9.27 13.96 -1.50
C ALA A 50 -10.77 13.61 -1.51
N SER A 51 -11.31 13.17 -2.65
CA SER A 51 -12.72 12.80 -2.81
C SER A 51 -12.86 11.65 -3.80
N LYS A 52 -13.89 10.82 -3.63
CA LYS A 52 -14.19 9.76 -4.59
C LYS A 52 -14.80 10.39 -5.84
N GLY A 53 -14.03 10.40 -6.93
CA GLY A 53 -14.53 10.74 -8.25
C GLY A 53 -15.14 9.55 -8.98
N THR A 54 -15.61 9.80 -10.19
CA THR A 54 -15.94 8.74 -11.14
C THR A 54 -14.64 8.06 -11.57
N CYS A 55 -14.61 6.72 -11.56
CA CYS A 55 -13.48 5.98 -12.12
C CYS A 55 -13.33 6.38 -13.58
N GLN A 56 -12.20 6.99 -13.92
CA GLN A 56 -11.92 7.48 -15.24
C GLN A 56 -11.54 6.26 -16.11
N LYS A 57 -12.54 5.58 -16.69
CA LYS A 57 -12.35 4.32 -17.41
C LYS A 57 -11.52 4.45 -18.69
N THR A 58 -11.40 5.65 -19.25
CA THR A 58 -10.48 5.95 -20.38
C THR A 58 -9.01 5.72 -20.00
N PHE A 59 -8.70 5.67 -18.71
CA PHE A 59 -7.38 5.35 -18.18
C PHE A 59 -7.06 3.85 -18.30
N PHE A 60 -7.94 3.03 -18.90
CA PHE A 60 -7.62 1.65 -19.21
C PHE A 60 -6.54 1.51 -20.28
N HIS A 61 -6.29 2.53 -21.12
CA HIS A 61 -5.19 2.53 -22.10
C HIS A 61 -4.85 3.92 -22.70
N ASP A 62 -5.71 4.95 -22.60
CA ASP A 62 -5.64 6.08 -23.55
C ASP A 62 -5.33 7.47 -22.95
N SER A 63 -5.25 7.64 -21.62
CA SER A 63 -5.11 8.97 -21.01
C SER A 63 -3.96 9.16 -20.03
N CYS A 64 -3.28 8.10 -19.63
CA CYS A 64 -2.01 8.16 -18.91
C CYS A 64 -1.16 6.96 -19.26
N GLU A 65 0.16 7.17 -19.29
CA GLU A 65 1.09 6.08 -19.46
C GLU A 65 1.39 5.48 -18.08
N ASN A 66 1.34 4.14 -17.98
CA ASN A 66 1.76 3.47 -16.76
C ASN A 66 3.24 3.79 -16.53
N VAL A 67 3.56 4.26 -15.34
CA VAL A 67 4.94 4.52 -14.95
C VAL A 67 5.68 3.18 -14.95
N GLU A 68 6.87 3.16 -15.54
CA GLU A 68 7.69 1.95 -15.59
C GLU A 68 7.93 1.38 -14.18
N ALA A 69 7.96 0.06 -14.09
CA ALA A 69 8.18 -0.68 -12.84
C ALA A 69 7.12 -0.45 -11.72
N THR A 70 5.96 0.14 -12.02
CA THR A 70 4.83 0.20 -11.06
C THR A 70 4.00 -1.07 -11.00
N GLN A 71 4.05 -1.90 -12.04
CA GLN A 71 3.28 -3.15 -12.09
C GLN A 71 3.73 -4.12 -10.99
N VAL A 72 2.79 -4.53 -10.16
CA VAL A 72 2.90 -5.62 -9.21
C VAL A 72 2.93 -6.95 -9.97
N SER A 73 4.02 -7.68 -9.82
CA SER A 73 4.20 -9.02 -10.38
C SER A 73 3.49 -10.11 -9.57
N GLY A 74 3.34 -9.88 -8.26
CA GLY A 74 2.65 -10.77 -7.34
C GLY A 74 2.57 -10.14 -5.95
N PHE A 75 1.65 -10.64 -5.12
CA PHE A 75 1.48 -10.20 -3.74
C PHE A 75 1.16 -11.39 -2.85
N GLU A 76 1.65 -11.34 -1.61
CA GLU A 76 1.50 -12.42 -0.64
C GLU A 76 1.25 -11.85 0.76
N ASP A 77 0.36 -12.53 1.49
CA ASP A 77 0.08 -12.24 2.90
C ASP A 77 1.24 -12.76 3.75
N VAL A 78 1.78 -11.91 4.61
CA VAL A 78 2.71 -12.35 5.66
C VAL A 78 1.90 -13.08 6.74
N ASP A 79 2.50 -14.13 7.30
CA ASP A 79 1.90 -14.89 8.40
C ASP A 79 1.38 -13.97 9.50
N PRO A 80 0.08 -14.08 9.87
CA PRO A 80 -0.52 -13.18 10.83
C PRO A 80 0.13 -13.38 12.21
N GLN A 81 0.35 -12.27 12.92
CA GLN A 81 0.91 -12.25 14.29
C GLN A 81 2.34 -12.81 14.41
N SER A 82 3.05 -13.02 13.29
CA SER A 82 4.45 -13.45 13.31
C SER A 82 5.38 -12.26 13.09
N THR A 83 5.91 -11.69 14.19
CA THR A 83 6.94 -10.65 14.12
C THR A 83 8.17 -11.09 13.32
N PRO A 84 8.69 -12.33 13.46
CA PRO A 84 9.81 -12.80 12.65
C PRO A 84 9.51 -12.80 11.15
N ALA A 85 8.35 -13.30 10.74
CA ALA A 85 7.96 -13.32 9.32
C ALA A 85 7.80 -11.89 8.76
N LEU A 86 7.26 -10.96 9.56
CA LEU A 86 7.19 -9.55 9.17
C LEU A 86 8.58 -8.92 9.02
N MET A 87 9.50 -9.20 9.94
CA MET A 87 10.88 -8.71 9.83
C MET A 87 11.58 -9.25 8.58
N GLU A 88 11.40 -10.53 8.26
CA GLU A 88 11.94 -11.13 7.03
C GLU A 88 11.35 -10.46 5.77
N ALA A 89 10.04 -10.21 5.74
CA ALA A 89 9.40 -9.52 4.63
C ALA A 89 9.93 -8.09 4.44
N LEU A 90 10.14 -7.36 5.55
CA LEU A 90 10.68 -5.99 5.54
C LEU A 90 12.12 -5.91 5.05
N LEU A 91 12.93 -6.97 5.25
CA LEU A 91 14.29 -7.03 4.70
C LEU A 91 14.31 -7.12 3.18
N MET A 92 13.26 -7.66 2.58
CA MET A 92 13.17 -7.80 1.12
C MET A 92 12.61 -6.55 0.44
N GLN A 93 11.59 -5.93 1.04
CA GLN A 93 10.83 -4.85 0.38
C GLN A 93 9.90 -4.15 1.37
N PRO A 94 9.41 -2.94 1.06
CA PRO A 94 8.32 -2.31 1.80
C PRO A 94 7.09 -3.22 1.88
N VAL A 95 6.45 -3.26 3.05
CA VAL A 95 5.27 -4.09 3.35
C VAL A 95 4.11 -3.19 3.74
N ALA A 96 2.94 -3.41 3.15
CA ALA A 96 1.73 -2.69 3.52
C ALA A 96 1.14 -3.35 4.77
N VAL A 97 0.94 -2.57 5.84
CA VAL A 97 0.44 -3.07 7.13
C VAL A 97 -0.84 -2.34 7.56
N ALA A 98 -1.72 -3.06 8.25
CA ALA A 98 -2.89 -2.48 8.90
C ALA A 98 -2.59 -2.23 10.39
N ILE A 99 -2.84 -1.01 10.85
CA ILE A 99 -2.71 -0.62 12.26
C ILE A 99 -4.03 -0.02 12.77
N GLU A 100 -4.30 -0.17 14.05
CA GLU A 100 -5.39 0.50 14.73
C GLU A 100 -4.93 1.92 15.13
N ALA A 101 -5.38 2.93 14.39
CA ALA A 101 -4.88 4.30 14.48
C ALA A 101 -5.90 5.31 15.05
N ASP A 102 -7.05 4.83 15.55
CA ASP A 102 -8.10 5.68 16.09
C ASP A 102 -7.84 6.15 17.53
N GLU A 103 -6.95 5.46 18.27
CA GLU A 103 -6.55 5.87 19.61
C GLU A 103 -5.94 7.28 19.64
N VAL A 104 -6.23 8.02 20.72
CA VAL A 104 -5.69 9.37 20.97
C VAL A 104 -4.16 9.39 20.95
N ARG A 105 -3.52 8.31 21.41
CA ARG A 105 -2.07 8.15 21.40
C ARG A 105 -1.51 8.27 19.98
N PHE A 106 -2.07 7.55 19.02
CA PHE A 106 -1.62 7.64 17.62
C PHE A 106 -1.87 9.01 16.98
N ARG A 107 -2.89 9.74 17.44
CA ARG A 107 -3.23 11.07 16.92
C ARG A 107 -2.31 12.18 17.44
N LEU A 108 -1.75 12.03 18.65
CA LEU A 108 -0.98 13.07 19.34
C LEU A 108 0.54 12.79 19.39
N VAL A 109 1.00 11.65 18.87
CA VAL A 109 2.42 11.32 18.81
C VAL A 109 3.17 12.38 17.98
N ARG A 110 4.26 12.90 18.56
CA ARG A 110 5.16 13.89 17.95
C ARG A 110 6.58 13.36 17.77
N THR A 111 6.87 12.20 18.32
CA THR A 111 8.19 11.55 18.33
C THR A 111 8.12 10.22 17.60
N TRP A 112 9.28 9.65 17.27
CA TRP A 112 9.39 8.44 16.47
C TRP A 112 9.00 7.13 17.20
N ASN A 113 8.71 7.18 18.50
CA ASN A 113 8.39 5.98 19.29
C ASN A 113 6.96 6.01 19.80
N VAL A 114 6.20 4.98 19.42
CA VAL A 114 4.91 4.67 20.02
C VAL A 114 5.06 3.32 20.70
N SER A 115 5.35 3.35 22.00
CA SER A 115 5.36 2.16 22.84
C SER A 115 4.03 2.09 23.58
N LEU A 116 3.22 1.09 23.25
CA LEU A 116 2.05 0.72 24.02
C LEU A 116 2.56 -0.04 25.25
N CYS A 117 2.64 0.62 26.41
CA CYS A 117 2.74 -0.13 27.66
C CYS A 117 1.39 -0.78 27.90
N GLU A 118 1.30 -2.08 27.68
CA GLU A 118 0.22 -2.89 28.25
C GLU A 118 0.40 -2.91 29.77
N HIS A 119 -0.69 -2.64 30.51
CA HIS A 119 -0.77 -2.81 31.96
C HIS A 119 -1.28 -4.20 32.29
#